data_AF-A0A427XS56-F1
#
_entry.id   AF-A0A427XS56-F1
#
_cell.length_a   1.000
_cell.length_b   1.000
_cell.length_c   1.000
_cell.angle_alpha   90.00
_cell.angle_beta   90.00
_cell.angle_gamma   90.00
#
_symmetry.space_group_name_H-M   'P 1'
#
loop_
_entity.id
_entity.type
_entity.pdbx_description
1 polymer ?
#
loop_
_entity_poly.entity_id
_entity_poly.type
_entity_poly.pdbx_seq_one_letter_code
_entity_poly.pdbx_strand_id
1 'polypeptide(L)'
;MASSSSVPGSRVPQGEVIMDFADGGQYIKHQLENSVVALERRRLTRDEAAKASRAMEALEVKAPAPVNAADADLIVKELGVSREEAENALRSEKDVTKALVKLTAPRR
;
A
#
# COMPACT_ATOMS: atom_id res chain seq x y z
N MET A 1 -51.23 -2.73 -8.42
CA MET A 1 -49.89 -2.20 -8.11
C MET A 1 -49.02 -3.33 -7.58
N ALA A 2 -47.96 -3.70 -8.30
CA ALA A 2 -46.80 -4.41 -7.75
C ALA A 2 -45.63 -4.14 -8.69
N SER A 3 -44.80 -3.18 -8.28
CA SER A 3 -43.55 -2.77 -8.93
C SER A 3 -42.48 -3.81 -8.62
N SER A 4 -42.10 -4.64 -9.59
CA SER A 4 -40.87 -5.43 -9.50
C SER A 4 -39.71 -4.64 -10.09
N SER A 5 -38.82 -4.17 -9.22
CA SER A 5 -37.62 -3.42 -9.53
C SER A 5 -36.66 -4.23 -10.41
N SER A 6 -36.40 -3.75 -11.62
CA SER A 6 -35.30 -4.21 -12.47
C SER A 6 -33.96 -3.78 -11.87
N VAL A 7 -33.16 -4.73 -11.38
CA VAL A 7 -31.75 -4.48 -11.04
C VAL A 7 -30.96 -4.34 -12.36
N PRO A 8 -30.35 -3.18 -12.67
CA PRO A 8 -29.55 -3.02 -13.88
C PRO A 8 -28.16 -3.61 -13.62
N GLY A 9 -28.03 -4.93 -13.77
CA GLY A 9 -26.71 -5.57 -13.56
C GLY A 9 -26.64 -7.08 -13.77
N SER A 10 -27.76 -7.79 -13.88
CA SER A 10 -27.76 -9.26 -14.01
C SER A 10 -28.19 -9.75 -15.39
N ARG A 11 -27.85 -9.03 -16.47
CA ARG A 11 -28.06 -9.58 -17.82
C ARG A 11 -27.03 -10.69 -18.02
N VAL A 12 -27.50 -11.94 -17.92
CA VAL A 12 -26.76 -13.09 -18.44
C VAL A 12 -26.43 -12.76 -19.91
N PRO A 13 -25.15 -12.80 -20.31
CA PRO A 13 -24.79 -12.54 -21.70
C PRO A 13 -25.53 -13.55 -22.58
N GLN A 14 -26.44 -13.06 -23.41
CA GLN A 14 -27.15 -13.91 -24.36
C GLN A 14 -26.15 -14.37 -25.40
N GLY A 15 -26.13 -15.69 -25.68
CA GLY A 15 -25.22 -16.25 -26.68
C GLY A 15 -25.51 -15.66 -28.04
N GLU A 16 -24.52 -14.99 -28.63
CA GLU A 16 -24.63 -14.43 -29.98
C GLU A 16 -24.66 -15.59 -30.99
N VAL A 17 -25.71 -15.64 -31.79
CA VAL A 17 -25.88 -16.66 -32.84
C VAL A 17 -25.33 -16.09 -34.14
N ILE A 18 -24.24 -16.67 -34.60
CA ILE A 18 -23.60 -16.29 -35.86
C ILE A 18 -24.43 -16.92 -36.98
N MET A 19 -25.07 -16.08 -37.80
CA MET A 19 -25.98 -16.54 -38.87
C MET A 19 -25.23 -17.07 -40.09
N ASP A 20 -24.02 -16.56 -40.35
CA ASP A 20 -23.17 -16.93 -41.50
C ASP A 20 -21.82 -17.52 -41.06
N PHE A 21 -21.46 -18.67 -41.65
CA PHE A 21 -20.24 -19.40 -41.27
C PHE A 21 -18.95 -18.59 -41.50
N ALA A 22 -18.92 -17.74 -42.53
CA ALA A 22 -17.79 -16.85 -42.83
C ALA A 22 -17.54 -15.80 -41.73
N ASP A 23 -18.61 -15.31 -41.10
CA ASP A 23 -18.54 -14.33 -40.01
C ASP A 23 -18.18 -14.99 -38.68
N GLY A 24 -18.36 -16.31 -38.58
CA GLY A 24 -18.02 -17.08 -37.39
C GLY A 24 -16.54 -17.08 -37.06
N GLY A 25 -15.70 -17.19 -38.10
CA GLY A 25 -14.25 -17.15 -37.94
C GLY A 25 -13.74 -15.80 -37.41
N GLN A 26 -14.27 -14.70 -37.96
CA GLN A 26 -13.91 -13.34 -37.52
C GLN A 26 -14.43 -13.04 -36.11
N TYR A 27 -15.66 -13.45 -35.81
CA TYR A 27 -16.23 -13.30 -34.47
C TYR A 27 -15.41 -14.03 -33.39
N ILE A 28 -15.07 -15.30 -33.63
CA ILE A 28 -14.26 -16.09 -32.69
C ILE A 28 -12.88 -15.45 -32.51
N LYS A 29 -12.25 -15.01 -33.61
CA LYS A 29 -10.96 -14.33 -33.56
C LYS A 29 -11.02 -13.07 -32.70
N HIS A 30 -11.99 -12.20 -32.92
CA HIS A 30 -12.13 -10.97 -32.16
C HIS A 30 -12.44 -11.21 -30.68
N GLN A 31 -13.26 -12.22 -30.35
CA GLN A 31 -13.53 -12.55 -28.94
C GLN A 31 -12.30 -13.10 -28.22
N LEU A 32 -11.47 -13.88 -28.91
CA LEU A 32 -10.20 -14.35 -28.36
C LEU A 32 -9.22 -13.19 -28.15
N GLU A 33 -9.06 -12.29 -29.14
CA GLU A 33 -8.22 -11.10 -29.03
C GLU A 33 -8.65 -10.21 -27.85
N ASN A 34 -9.95 -9.93 -27.73
CA ASN A 34 -10.51 -9.15 -26.63
C ASN A 34 -10.28 -9.81 -25.26
N SER A 35 -10.41 -11.14 -25.18
CA SER A 35 -10.20 -11.90 -23.95
C SER A 35 -8.74 -11.87 -23.51
N VAL A 36 -7.79 -11.97 -24.45
CA VAL A 36 -6.36 -11.86 -24.17
C VAL A 36 -6.03 -10.47 -23.62
N VAL A 37 -6.51 -9.41 -24.25
CA VAL A 37 -6.31 -8.03 -23.78
C VAL A 37 -6.90 -7.82 -22.38
N ALA A 38 -8.07 -8.38 -22.09
CA ALA A 38 -8.69 -8.30 -20.77
C ALA A 38 -7.86 -9.03 -19.69
N LEU A 39 -7.28 -10.19 -20.02
CA LEU A 39 -6.39 -10.93 -19.12
C LEU A 39 -5.08 -10.18 -18.85
N GLU A 40 -4.49 -9.58 -19.88
CA GLU A 40 -3.27 -8.78 -19.75
C GLU A 40 -3.52 -7.55 -18.87
N ARG A 41 -4.62 -6.81 -19.08
CA ARG A 41 -5.02 -5.69 -18.22
C ARG A 41 -5.23 -6.11 -16.76
N ARG A 42 -5.82 -7.28 -16.52
CA ARG A 42 -6.00 -7.82 -15.16
C ARG A 42 -4.67 -8.22 -14.52
N ARG A 43 -3.70 -8.69 -15.31
CA ARG A 43 -2.35 -9.00 -14.82
C ARG A 43 -1.60 -7.72 -14.44
N LEU A 44 -1.62 -6.72 -15.31
CA LEU A 44 -0.99 -5.42 -15.06
C LEU A 44 -1.54 -4.74 -13.81
N THR A 45 -2.86 -4.69 -13.65
CA THR A 45 -3.48 -4.10 -12.44
C THR A 45 -3.12 -4.85 -11.15
N ARG A 46 -2.97 -6.17 -11.20
CA ARG A 46 -2.47 -6.95 -10.04
C ARG A 46 -1.01 -6.67 -9.74
N ASP A 47 -0.17 -6.62 -10.77
CA ASP A 47 1.26 -6.36 -10.61
C ASP A 47 1.52 -4.92 -10.13
N GLU A 48 0.74 -3.95 -10.60
CA GLU A 48 0.77 -2.57 -10.13
C GLU A 48 0.24 -2.44 -8.69
N ALA A 49 -0.85 -3.12 -8.34
CA ALA A 49 -1.35 -3.16 -6.96
C ALA A 49 -0.33 -3.79 -6.00
N ALA A 50 0.36 -4.86 -6.41
CA ALA A 50 1.40 -5.50 -5.61
C ALA A 50 2.67 -4.65 -5.49
N LYS A 51 3.04 -3.88 -6.53
CA LYS A 51 4.14 -2.91 -6.44
C LYS A 51 3.77 -1.73 -5.57
N ALA A 52 2.56 -1.20 -5.71
CA ALA A 52 2.05 -0.10 -4.89
C ALA A 52 1.94 -0.50 -3.43
N SER A 53 1.46 -1.71 -3.12
CA SER A 53 1.39 -2.20 -1.74
C SER A 53 2.78 -2.36 -1.13
N ARG A 54 3.74 -2.92 -1.88
CA ARG A 54 5.14 -3.03 -1.41
C ARG A 54 5.81 -1.67 -1.23
N ALA A 55 5.50 -0.70 -2.09
CA ALA A 55 6.02 0.65 -1.97
C ALA A 55 5.39 1.40 -0.77
N MET A 56 4.10 1.20 -0.50
CA MET A 56 3.44 1.76 0.69
C MET A 56 3.95 1.11 1.97
N GLU A 57 4.15 -0.21 1.97
CA GLU A 57 4.73 -0.93 3.12
C GLU A 57 6.17 -0.47 3.41
N ALA A 58 6.96 -0.18 2.37
CA ALA A 58 8.29 0.41 2.52
C ALA A 58 8.26 1.86 3.04
N LEU A 59 7.19 2.62 2.73
CA LEU A 59 6.99 3.98 3.22
C LEU A 59 6.42 4.02 4.66
N GLU A 60 5.65 3.00 5.06
CA GLU A 60 5.13 2.83 6.42
C GLU A 60 6.20 2.40 7.44
N VAL A 61 7.44 2.15 7.02
CA VAL A 61 8.57 2.01 7.93
C VAL A 61 8.92 3.38 8.54
N LYS A 62 8.30 3.66 9.69
CA LYS A 62 8.58 4.74 10.66
C LYS A 62 8.21 6.15 10.20
N ALA A 63 6.93 6.48 10.32
CA ALA A 63 6.62 7.78 10.92
C ALA A 63 7.34 7.85 12.29
N PRO A 64 8.23 8.83 12.54
CA PRO A 64 8.92 8.92 13.82
C PRO A 64 7.85 9.11 14.90
N ALA A 65 7.85 8.21 15.89
CA ALA A 65 6.99 8.36 17.05
C ALA A 65 7.17 9.77 17.62
N PRO A 66 6.08 10.46 18.01
CA PRO A 66 6.18 11.81 18.56
C PRO A 66 7.06 11.74 19.81
N VAL A 67 8.25 12.34 19.72
CA VAL A 67 9.17 12.46 20.85
C VAL A 67 8.73 13.69 21.64
N ASN A 68 8.63 13.57 22.96
CA ASN A 68 8.38 14.72 23.83
C ASN A 68 9.57 15.69 23.72
N ALA A 69 9.30 16.90 23.22
CA ALA A 69 10.31 17.93 23.04
C ALA A 69 10.99 18.35 24.37
N ALA A 70 10.25 18.30 25.48
CA ALA A 70 10.79 18.61 26.81
C ALA A 70 11.90 17.63 27.24
N ASP A 71 11.76 16.34 26.90
CA ASP A 71 12.73 15.31 27.25
C ASP A 71 14.00 15.44 26.38
N ALA A 72 13.83 15.81 25.11
CA ALA A 72 14.96 16.10 24.23
C ALA A 72 15.76 17.33 24.70
N ASP A 73 15.07 18.40 25.11
CA ASP A 73 15.72 19.61 25.62
C ASP A 73 16.45 19.35 26.95
N LEU A 74 15.91 18.48 27.81
CA LEU A 74 16.59 18.04 29.05
C LEU A 74 17.90 17.33 28.73
N ILE A 75 17.88 16.35 27.82
CA ILE A 75 19.06 15.58 27.42
C ILE A 75 20.15 16.48 26.81
N VAL A 76 19.76 17.42 25.95
CA VAL A 76 20.69 18.36 25.33
C VAL A 76 21.36 19.26 26.38
N LYS A 77 20.60 19.71 27.39
CA LYS A 77 21.13 20.54 28.49
C LYS A 77 22.08 19.79 29.41
N GLU A 78 21.73 18.56 29.80
CA GLU A 78 22.48 17.79 30.80
C GLU A 78 23.69 17.06 30.22
N LEU A 79 23.57 16.50 29.01
CA LEU A 79 24.65 15.72 28.38
C LEU A 79 25.43 16.49 27.31
N GLY A 80 24.95 17.67 26.89
CA GLY A 80 25.61 18.49 25.86
C GLY A 80 25.66 17.83 24.48
N VAL A 81 24.81 16.84 24.22
CA VAL A 81 24.71 16.13 22.93
C VAL A 81 23.87 16.91 21.93
N SER A 82 24.02 16.59 20.64
CA SER A 82 23.20 17.23 19.60
C SER A 82 21.73 16.84 19.73
N ARG A 83 20.83 17.74 19.28
CA ARG A 83 19.38 17.50 19.32
C ARG A 83 18.98 16.24 18.53
N GLU A 84 19.68 15.97 17.44
CA GLU A 84 19.46 14.77 16.62
C GLU A 84 19.82 13.49 17.37
N GLU A 85 20.92 13.48 18.13
CA GLU A 85 21.33 12.34 18.96
C GLU A 85 20.35 12.12 20.13
N ALA A 86 19.89 13.21 20.76
CA ALA A 86 18.90 13.14 21.83
C ALA A 86 17.55 12.57 21.33
N GLU A 87 17.08 13.05 20.18
CA GLU A 87 15.87 12.52 19.56
C GLU A 87 16.03 11.06 19.11
N ASN A 88 17.20 10.68 18.58
CA ASN A 88 17.47 9.29 18.21
C ASN A 88 17.52 8.36 19.42
N ALA A 89 18.10 8.81 20.53
CA ALA A 89 18.12 8.06 21.78
C ALA A 89 16.70 7.84 22.32
N LEU A 90 15.86 8.89 22.36
CA LEU A 90 14.45 8.83 22.79
C LEU A 90 13.54 8.07 21.82
N ARG A 91 13.84 8.08 20.51
CA ARG A 91 13.13 7.23 19.54
C ARG A 91 13.47 5.76 19.72
N SER A 92 14.71 5.46 20.14
CA SER A 92 15.14 4.09 20.41
C SER A 92 14.62 3.58 21.75
N GLU A 93 14.57 4.44 22.77
CA GLU A 93 14.10 4.14 24.11
C GLU A 93 12.97 5.13 24.46
N LYS A 94 11.72 4.67 24.53
CA LYS A 94 10.54 5.52 24.86
C LYS A 94 10.58 6.14 26.27
N ASP A 95 11.60 5.83 27.06
CA ASP A 95 11.79 6.22 28.45
C ASP A 95 13.10 7.02 28.57
N VAL A 96 12.99 8.23 29.10
CA VAL A 96 14.10 9.19 29.27
C VAL A 96 15.23 8.59 30.09
N THR A 97 14.90 7.83 31.15
CA THR A 97 15.92 7.25 32.04
C THR A 97 16.75 6.20 31.31
N LYS A 98 16.13 5.37 30.47
CA LYS A 98 16.82 4.37 29.65
C LYS A 98 17.63 5.03 28.53
N ALA A 99 17.11 6.09 27.93
CA ALA A 99 17.85 6.89 26.95
C ALA A 99 19.14 7.47 27.56
N LEU A 100 19.07 8.03 28.78
CA LEU A 100 20.23 8.55 29.51
C LEU A 100 21.25 7.45 29.85
N VAL A 101 20.79 6.30 30.34
CA VAL A 101 21.68 5.16 30.64
C VAL A 101 22.41 4.66 29.39
N LYS A 102 21.73 4.63 28.25
CA LYS A 102 22.32 4.22 26.98
C LYS A 102 23.34 5.23 26.44
N LEU A 103 23.06 6.52 26.58
CA LEU A 103 23.98 7.60 26.19
C LEU A 103 25.23 7.65 27.08
N THR A 104 25.10 7.25 28.35
CA THR A 104 26.20 7.25 29.33
C THR A 104 26.93 5.92 29.44
N ALA A 105 26.44 4.86 28.78
CA ALA A 105 27.10 3.55 28.80
C ALA A 105 28.46 3.60 28.09
N PRO A 106 29.51 2.97 28.65
CA PRO A 106 30.81 2.89 27.98
C PRO A 106 30.68 2.11 26.68
N ARG A 107 31.34 2.60 25.62
CA ARG A 107 31.41 1.92 24.33
C ARG A 107 32.08 0.55 24.52
N ARG A 108 31.33 -0.52 24.28
CA ARG A 108 31.85 -1.89 24.16
C ARG A 108 32.45 -2.11 22.79
#